data_AF-A0A444EHC4-F1
#
_entry.id   AF-A0A444EHC4-F1
#
_cell.length_a   1.000
_cell.length_b   1.000
_cell.length_c   1.000
_cell.angle_alpha   90.00
_cell.angle_beta   90.00
_cell.angle_gamma   90.00
#
_symmetry.space_group_name_H-M   'P 1'
#
loop_
_entity.id
_entity.type
_entity.pdbx_description
1 polymer ?
#
loop_
_entity_poly.entity_id
_entity_poly.type
_entity_poly.pdbx_seq_one_letter_code
_entity_poly.pdbx_strand_id
1 'polypeptide(L)'
;MERQETLAKEHREEHKAALRRAVTLSVPDAFSPTAYGTFDEKTSEAEDDSQSSSTRSRQRMSWNELIERIFEKDESGHMVLRKSTSNS
;
A
#
# COMPACT_ATOMS: atom_id res chain seq x y z
N MET A 1 23.27 23.14 -3.30
CA MET A 1 22.53 21.97 -3.83
C MET A 1 23.38 20.69 -3.88
N GLU A 2 24.64 20.71 -3.44
CA GLU A 2 25.56 19.56 -3.59
C GLU A 2 25.30 18.40 -2.60
N ARG A 3 24.74 18.68 -1.42
CA ARG A 3 24.54 17.67 -0.35
C ARG A 3 23.48 16.61 -0.67
N GLN A 4 22.49 16.96 -1.50
CA GLN A 4 21.44 16.01 -1.91
C GLN A 4 21.94 15.05 -3.00
N GLU A 5 22.85 15.51 -3.86
CA GLU A 5 23.45 14.69 -4.91
C GLU A 5 24.39 13.63 -4.34
N THR A 6 25.17 13.96 -3.30
CA THR A 6 26.04 12.97 -2.62
C THR A 6 25.22 11.89 -1.92
N LEU A 7 24.14 12.26 -1.23
CA LEU A 7 23.22 11.33 -0.59
C LEU A 7 22.56 10.38 -1.61
N ALA A 8 22.11 10.89 -2.75
CA ALA A 8 21.50 10.07 -3.80
C ALA A 8 22.52 9.09 -4.43
N LYS A 9 23.76 9.52 -4.60
CA LYS A 9 24.86 8.69 -5.12
C LYS A 9 25.23 7.58 -4.12
N GLU A 10 25.35 7.92 -2.84
CA GLU A 10 25.63 6.97 -1.75
C GLU A 10 24.52 5.92 -1.63
N HIS A 11 23.25 6.33 -1.62
CA HIS A 11 22.11 5.40 -1.59
C HIS A 11 22.14 4.38 -2.74
N ARG A 12 22.53 4.82 -3.96
CA ARG A 12 22.60 3.94 -5.12
C ARG A 12 23.74 2.91 -4.98
N GLU A 13 24.87 3.35 -4.44
CA GLU A 13 26.04 2.49 -4.21
C GLU A 13 25.78 1.49 -3.08
N GLU A 14 25.18 1.93 -1.98
CA GLU A 14 24.78 1.08 -0.85
C GLU A 14 23.72 0.05 -1.25
N HIS A 15 22.70 0.45 -2.00
CA HIS A 15 21.67 -0.46 -2.52
C HIS A 15 22.28 -1.57 -3.39
N LYS A 16 23.20 -1.20 -4.30
CA LYS A 16 23.91 -2.16 -5.15
C LYS A 16 24.79 -3.10 -4.34
N ALA A 17 25.42 -2.60 -3.28
CA ALA A 17 26.23 -3.42 -2.38
C ALA A 17 25.38 -4.40 -1.56
N ALA A 18 24.22 -3.97 -1.07
CA ALA A 18 23.27 -4.79 -0.34
C ALA A 18 22.76 -5.96 -1.20
N LEU A 19 22.35 -5.69 -2.45
CA LEU A 19 21.91 -6.74 -3.39
C LEU A 19 23.01 -7.79 -3.63
N ARG A 20 24.25 -7.35 -3.85
CA ARG A 20 25.40 -8.27 -4.03
C ARG A 20 25.62 -9.16 -2.81
N ARG A 21 25.51 -8.60 -1.60
CA ARG A 21 25.64 -9.35 -0.35
C ARG A 21 24.53 -10.36 -0.15
N ALA A 22 23.29 -10.01 -0.47
CA ALA A 22 22.15 -10.92 -0.38
C ALA A 22 22.34 -12.17 -1.26
N VAL A 23 22.85 -11.98 -2.49
CA VAL A 23 23.22 -13.09 -3.39
C VAL A 23 24.33 -13.95 -2.79
N THR A 24 25.41 -13.34 -2.28
CA THR A 24 26.53 -14.09 -1.66
C THR A 24 26.09 -14.91 -0.45
N LEU A 25 25.22 -14.35 0.38
CA LEU A 25 24.72 -15.00 1.59
C LEU A 25 23.58 -15.99 1.29
N SER A 26 23.21 -16.20 0.02
CA SER A 26 22.11 -17.06 -0.41
C SER A 26 20.84 -16.81 0.39
N VAL A 27 20.53 -15.53 0.65
CA VAL A 27 19.37 -15.13 1.44
C VAL A 27 18.09 -15.58 0.70
N PRO A 28 17.21 -16.38 1.33
CA PRO A 28 15.92 -16.72 0.76
C PRO A 28 15.13 -15.43 0.47
N ASP A 29 14.52 -15.33 -0.72
CA ASP A 29 13.90 -14.12 -1.34
C ASP A 29 14.82 -13.22 -2.20
N ALA A 30 16.06 -13.64 -2.51
CA ALA A 30 16.89 -12.97 -3.53
C ALA A 30 16.39 -13.17 -4.98
N PHE A 31 15.44 -14.10 -5.17
CA PHE A 31 14.71 -14.29 -6.42
C PHE A 31 13.36 -13.61 -6.29
N SER A 32 12.95 -12.86 -7.31
CA SER A 32 11.64 -12.23 -7.36
C SER A 32 10.57 -13.23 -6.94
N PRO A 33 9.78 -12.97 -5.89
CA PRO A 33 8.75 -13.89 -5.47
C PRO A 33 7.82 -14.14 -6.66
N THR A 34 7.62 -15.41 -7.01
CA THR A 34 6.58 -15.79 -7.98
C THR A 34 5.27 -15.21 -7.45
N ALA A 35 4.58 -14.40 -8.27
CA ALA A 35 3.38 -13.66 -7.88
C ALA A 35 2.42 -14.56 -7.06
N TYR A 36 2.43 -14.40 -5.75
CA TYR A 36 1.53 -15.13 -4.87
C TYR A 36 0.27 -14.29 -4.72
N GLY A 37 -0.80 -14.77 -5.34
CA GLY A 37 -2.13 -14.17 -5.25
C GLY A 37 -2.78 -13.94 -6.62
N THR A 38 -4.09 -13.72 -6.60
CA THR A 38 -4.98 -13.50 -7.74
C THR A 38 -4.80 -12.15 -8.44
N PHE A 39 -3.66 -11.49 -8.26
CA PHE A 39 -3.40 -10.18 -8.84
C PHE A 39 -2.76 -10.36 -10.22
N ASP A 40 -3.55 -10.04 -11.24
CA ASP A 40 -3.11 -10.04 -12.63
C ASP A 40 -1.96 -9.04 -12.80
N GLU A 41 -0.78 -9.56 -13.15
CA GLU A 41 0.43 -8.79 -13.33
C GLU A 41 0.38 -8.12 -14.71
N LYS A 42 -0.36 -7.00 -14.83
CA LYS A 42 -0.30 -6.16 -16.03
C LYS A 42 1.03 -5.42 -16.05
N THR A 43 2.06 -6.09 -16.54
CA THR A 43 3.29 -5.48 -17.04
C THR A 43 3.04 -4.87 -18.40
N SER A 44 2.86 -3.56 -18.47
CA SER A 44 3.40 -2.68 -19.53
C SER A 44 2.81 -1.28 -19.39
N GLU A 45 3.69 -0.35 -19.09
CA GLU A 45 3.82 0.98 -19.72
C GLU A 45 2.53 1.71 -20.13
N ALA A 46 2.38 2.90 -19.57
CA ALA A 46 1.36 3.91 -19.83
C ALA A 46 0.93 3.99 -21.32
N GLU A 47 -0.37 3.94 -21.57
CA GLU A 47 -1.12 4.85 -22.45
C GLU A 47 -2.63 4.53 -22.31
N ASP A 48 -3.37 5.60 -22.00
CA ASP A 48 -4.73 5.96 -22.39
C ASP A 48 -5.94 4.98 -22.41
N ASP A 49 -7.00 5.56 -21.87
CA ASP A 49 -8.43 5.41 -22.10
C ASP A 49 -9.20 4.08 -21.91
N SER A 50 -10.36 4.32 -21.31
CA SER A 50 -11.64 3.66 -21.57
C SER A 50 -11.94 2.30 -20.95
N GLN A 51 -12.74 2.43 -19.89
CA GLN A 51 -14.07 1.81 -19.76
C GLN A 51 -14.18 0.29 -19.56
N SER A 52 -15.09 -0.01 -18.62
CA SER A 52 -15.67 -1.31 -18.27
C SER A 52 -14.85 -2.09 -17.23
N SER A 53 -15.20 -2.04 -15.93
CA SER A 53 -16.52 -2.38 -15.39
C SER A 53 -16.96 -1.47 -14.22
N SER A 54 -18.15 -0.87 -14.35
CA SER A 54 -19.00 -0.42 -13.24
C SER A 54 -19.12 -1.53 -12.18
N THR A 55 -19.07 -1.34 -10.86
CA THR A 55 -19.89 -0.44 -10.04
C THR A 55 -19.29 -0.34 -8.63
N ARG A 56 -18.61 0.76 -8.38
CA ARG A 56 -18.57 1.57 -7.14
C ARG A 56 -17.30 2.36 -7.31
N SER A 57 -17.43 3.66 -7.57
CA SER A 57 -16.41 4.57 -7.08
C SER A 57 -16.19 4.17 -5.62
N ARG A 58 -15.06 3.53 -5.32
CA ARG A 58 -14.61 3.40 -3.94
C ARG A 58 -14.35 4.84 -3.54
N GLN A 59 -15.40 5.48 -3.04
CA GLN A 59 -15.35 6.86 -2.58
C GLN A 59 -14.16 6.90 -1.65
N ARG A 60 -13.13 7.67 -2.03
CA ARG A 60 -11.91 7.81 -1.24
C ARG A 60 -12.36 8.47 0.06
N MET A 61 -12.70 7.68 1.06
CA MET A 61 -13.07 8.16 2.38
C MET A 61 -11.79 8.36 3.17
N SER A 62 -11.69 9.48 3.88
CA SER A 62 -10.58 9.69 4.80
C SER A 62 -10.67 8.70 5.97
N TRP A 63 -9.55 8.46 6.64
CA TRP A 63 -9.54 7.64 7.86
C TRP A 63 -10.48 8.19 8.93
N ASN A 64 -10.63 9.52 9.01
CA ASN A 64 -11.55 10.16 9.94
C ASN A 64 -13.02 9.81 9.62
N GLU A 65 -13.42 9.90 8.35
CA GLU A 65 -14.77 9.52 7.91
C GLU A 65 -15.06 8.05 8.16
N LEU A 66 -14.07 7.17 7.97
CA LEU A 66 -14.22 5.75 8.24
C LEU A 66 -14.46 5.49 9.74
N ILE A 67 -13.71 6.18 10.60
CA ILE A 67 -13.83 6.06 12.06
C ILE A 67 -15.21 6.54 12.51
N GLU A 68 -15.67 7.71 12.05
CA GLU A 68 -17.00 8.24 12.37
C GLU A 68 -18.14 7.34 11.88
N ARG A 69 -17.94 6.63 10.75
CA ARG A 69 -18.96 5.72 10.22
C ARG A 69 -19.13 4.46 11.07
N ILE A 70 -18.03 3.94 11.62
CA ILE A 70 -17.98 2.65 12.33
C ILE A 70 -18.21 2.84 13.83
N PHE A 71 -17.71 3.92 14.40
CA PHE A 71 -17.69 4.16 15.84
C PHE A 71 -18.54 5.37 16.23
N GLU A 72 -19.14 5.31 17.41
CA GLU A 72 -19.80 6.42 18.08
C GLU A 72 -19.10 6.75 19.40
N LYS A 73 -19.27 7.96 19.89
CA LYS A 73 -18.67 8.41 21.15
C LYS A 73 -19.71 8.29 22.26
N ASP A 74 -19.39 7.55 23.32
CA ASP A 74 -20.27 7.40 24.47
C ASP A 74 -20.24 8.65 25.39
N GLU A 75 -21.06 8.65 26.44
CA GLU A 75 -21.17 9.75 27.41
C GLU A 75 -19.84 10.07 28.13
N SER A 76 -18.96 9.08 28.25
CA SER A 76 -17.62 9.25 28.83
C SER A 76 -16.57 9.73 27.83
N GLY A 77 -16.93 9.76 26.55
CA GLY A 77 -16.07 10.19 25.47
C GLY A 77 -15.23 9.08 24.84
N HIS A 78 -15.52 7.81 25.11
CA HIS A 78 -14.85 6.66 24.50
C HIS A 78 -15.52 6.27 23.18
N MET A 79 -14.71 5.81 22.23
CA MET A 79 -15.18 5.34 20.93
C MET A 79 -15.68 3.90 21.05
N VAL A 80 -16.96 3.68 20.82
CA VAL A 80 -17.62 2.36 20.89
C VAL A 80 -18.18 1.98 19.51
N LEU A 81 -18.20 0.69 19.21
CA LEU A 81 -18.69 0.20 17.91
C LEU A 81 -20.20 0.41 17.81
N ARG A 82 -20.65 1.02 16.71
CA ARG A 82 -22.08 1.22 16.46
C ARG A 82 -22.77 -0.14 16.38
N LYS A 83 -23.79 -0.35 17.22
CA LYS A 83 -24.60 -1.57 17.17
C LYS A 83 -25.44 -1.55 15.90
N SER A 84 -25.30 -2.57 15.07
CA SER A 84 -26.14 -2.72 13.88
C SER A 84 -27.59 -2.91 14.33
N THR A 85 -28.47 -1.95 14.03
CA THR A 85 -29.91 -2.13 14.20
C THR A 85 -30.36 -3.19 13.19
N SER A 86 -30.37 -4.45 13.62
CA SER A 86 -31.11 -5.51 12.94
C SER A 86 -32.59 -5.15 13.05
N ASN A 87 -33.13 -4.41 12.08
CA ASN A 87 -34.58 -4.32 11.91
C ASN A 87 -35.09 -5.73 11.55
N SER A 88 -35.70 -6.41 12.50
CA SER A 88 -36.63 -7.53 12.30
C SER A 88 -37.93 -7.20 13.01
#